data_AF-A0A9Q0R8N7-F1
#
_entry.id   AF-A0A9Q0R8N7-F1
#
_cell.length_a   1.000
_cell.length_b   1.000
_cell.length_c   1.000
_cell.angle_alpha   90.00
_cell.angle_beta   90.00
_cell.angle_gamma   90.00
#
_symmetry.space_group_name_H-M   'P 1'
#
loop_
_entity.id
_entity.type
_entity.pdbx_description
1 polymer ?
#
loop_
_entity_poly.entity_id
_entity_poly.type
_entity_poly.pdbx_seq_one_letter_code
_entity_poly.pdbx_strand_id
1 'polypeptide(L)'
;MRKSRSREKMSKSQSQEGIVEILEETGNTHRYIFSYGISVFILWFLNILNQFVDMGSTKMQYSPKNWFIPGQEMFFVWWILDVIFIFFILFLVFTQDTQTRRRAVSRVYIFFPICIVLDIVHMFLWQAGKIKYTLIPLTLLLVFTGTIYIRLGTMGRWRLKQGIAWIRQLRRKKYQNDERSDQNPKYYFANDLENFIETQSENQDQNSGIDLDDDKPEDAILLDEMNVAYEPEPDYASWGELLFVHGPFSLFLSWIITLLLFNILMVSYHVDPHNWLSTKSGCIFLIFLSFIILLFLIYFFRDPFFPWIYLGLYLNSIVYNRNETSVFVSALICFIIVIIVSVFVFWISFRKRKRRKEESMSLLNEKYDI
;
A
#
# COMPACT_ATOMS: atom_id res chain seq x y z
N MET A 1 -26.73 -19.81 -45.62
CA MET A 1 -26.15 -18.46 -45.87
C MET A 1 -26.66 -17.33 -44.96
N ARG A 2 -27.89 -17.35 -44.40
CA ARG A 2 -28.35 -16.26 -43.49
C ARG A 2 -27.68 -16.25 -42.09
N LYS A 3 -27.35 -17.41 -41.51
CA LYS A 3 -26.67 -17.50 -40.20
C LYS A 3 -25.25 -16.93 -40.17
N SER A 4 -24.48 -16.97 -41.27
CA SER A 4 -23.11 -16.43 -41.31
C SER A 4 -23.06 -14.91 -41.29
N ARG A 5 -24.00 -14.22 -41.96
CA ARG A 5 -24.09 -12.75 -41.93
C ARG A 5 -24.49 -12.19 -40.56
N SER A 6 -25.20 -12.95 -39.73
CA SER A 6 -25.55 -12.53 -38.37
C SER A 6 -24.35 -12.57 -37.43
N ARG A 7 -23.51 -13.61 -37.52
CA ARG A 7 -22.29 -13.73 -36.70
C ARG A 7 -21.25 -12.66 -37.05
N GLU A 8 -21.11 -12.32 -38.32
CA GLU A 8 -20.17 -11.26 -38.74
C GLU A 8 -20.58 -9.87 -38.23
N LYS A 9 -21.89 -9.58 -38.17
CA LYS A 9 -22.39 -8.31 -37.61
C LYS A 9 -22.20 -8.23 -36.10
N MET A 10 -22.42 -9.33 -35.36
CA MET A 10 -22.16 -9.35 -33.91
C MET A 10 -20.67 -9.19 -33.58
N SER A 11 -19.79 -9.86 -34.32
CA SER A 11 -18.33 -9.75 -34.13
C SER A 11 -17.83 -8.32 -34.35
N LYS A 12 -18.32 -7.61 -35.38
CA LYS A 12 -17.95 -6.21 -35.62
C LYS A 12 -18.51 -5.26 -34.56
N SER A 13 -19.71 -5.52 -34.04
CA SER A 13 -20.33 -4.72 -32.96
C SER A 13 -19.54 -4.84 -31.66
N GLN A 14 -19.21 -6.06 -31.23
CA GLN A 14 -18.41 -6.30 -30.02
C GLN A 14 -17.00 -5.72 -30.14
N SER A 15 -16.39 -5.79 -31.32
CA SER A 15 -15.09 -5.16 -31.57
C SER A 15 -15.15 -3.63 -31.48
N GLN A 16 -16.25 -3.00 -31.88
CA GLN A 16 -16.38 -1.54 -31.82
C GLN A 16 -16.64 -1.05 -30.40
N GLU A 17 -17.51 -1.73 -29.64
CA GLU A 17 -17.77 -1.39 -28.23
C GLU A 17 -16.49 -1.48 -27.38
N GLY A 18 -15.68 -2.54 -27.56
CA GLY A 18 -14.41 -2.67 -26.86
C GLY A 18 -13.40 -1.57 -27.20
N ILE A 19 -13.38 -1.06 -28.44
CA ILE A 19 -12.48 0.04 -28.83
C ILE A 19 -12.90 1.36 -28.18
N VAL A 20 -14.20 1.64 -28.10
CA VAL A 20 -14.71 2.86 -27.45
C VAL A 20 -14.39 2.85 -25.95
N GLU A 21 -14.60 1.72 -25.29
CA GLU A 21 -14.27 1.55 -23.86
C GLU A 21 -12.78 1.79 -23.60
N ILE A 22 -11.89 1.19 -24.40
CA ILE A 22 -10.43 1.36 -24.29
C ILE A 22 -10.00 2.82 -24.53
N LEU A 23 -10.67 3.54 -25.43
CA LEU A 23 -10.37 4.96 -25.69
C LEU A 23 -10.81 5.88 -24.54
N GLU A 24 -11.96 5.62 -23.93
CA GLU A 24 -12.50 6.44 -22.84
C GLU A 24 -11.69 6.29 -21.53
N GLU A 25 -11.61 5.06 -21.01
CA GLU A 25 -10.33 4.37 -20.99
C GLU A 25 -9.02 5.14 -20.71
N THR A 26 -8.23 5.13 -21.77
CA THR A 26 -6.93 5.79 -21.90
C THR A 26 -7.04 7.30 -21.69
N GLY A 27 -8.11 7.94 -22.15
CA GLY A 27 -8.38 9.37 -21.93
C GLY A 27 -8.41 9.75 -20.45
N ASN A 28 -9.10 8.95 -19.62
CA ASN A 28 -9.16 9.17 -18.17
C ASN A 28 -7.80 8.98 -17.49
N THR A 29 -7.00 8.00 -17.94
CA THR A 29 -5.67 7.73 -17.37
C THR A 29 -4.74 8.94 -17.51
N HIS A 30 -4.72 9.61 -18.66
CA HIS A 30 -3.91 10.81 -18.86
C HIS A 30 -4.33 11.97 -17.96
N ARG A 31 -5.64 12.17 -17.77
CA ARG A 31 -6.18 13.19 -16.84
C ARG A 31 -5.72 12.94 -15.41
N TYR A 32 -5.68 11.67 -14.97
CA TYR A 32 -5.21 11.30 -13.64
C TYR A 32 -3.71 11.53 -13.46
N ILE A 33 -2.89 11.15 -14.44
CA ILE A 33 -1.45 11.40 -14.42
C ILE A 33 -1.17 12.91 -14.37
N PHE A 34 -1.91 13.70 -15.15
CA PHE A 34 -1.81 15.16 -15.12
C PHE A 34 -2.20 15.75 -13.75
N SER A 35 -3.30 15.27 -13.16
CA SER A 35 -3.73 15.67 -11.81
C SER A 35 -2.67 15.34 -10.75
N TYR A 36 -2.02 14.18 -10.83
CA TYR A 36 -0.89 13.85 -9.95
C TYR A 36 0.31 14.78 -10.16
N GLY A 37 0.65 15.05 -11.43
CA GLY A 37 1.72 15.98 -11.80
C GLY A 37 1.53 17.36 -11.16
N ILE A 38 0.34 17.91 -11.29
CA ILE A 38 -0.04 19.19 -10.63
C ILE A 38 0.07 19.06 -9.12
N SER A 39 -0.43 17.98 -8.53
CA SER A 39 -0.47 17.84 -7.07
C SER A 39 0.94 17.75 -6.47
N VAL A 40 1.85 16.99 -7.10
CA VAL A 40 3.27 16.90 -6.68
C VAL A 40 3.98 18.22 -6.91
N PHE A 41 3.70 18.92 -8.02
CA PHE A 41 4.26 20.24 -8.26
C PHE A 41 3.84 21.26 -7.20
N ILE A 42 2.56 21.27 -6.82
CA ILE A 42 2.05 22.13 -5.73
C ILE A 42 2.76 21.80 -4.42
N LEU A 43 2.87 20.51 -4.07
CA LEU A 43 3.54 20.08 -2.85
C LEU A 43 5.01 20.54 -2.83
N TRP A 44 5.75 20.28 -3.90
CA TRP A 44 7.14 20.69 -4.06
C TRP A 44 7.31 22.21 -3.96
N PHE A 45 6.45 22.97 -4.63
CA PHE A 45 6.45 24.43 -4.57
C PHE A 45 6.17 24.95 -3.16
N LEU A 46 5.19 24.37 -2.46
CA LEU A 46 4.88 24.73 -1.08
C LEU A 46 6.02 24.37 -0.12
N ASN A 47 6.71 23.24 -0.34
CA ASN A 47 7.89 22.87 0.42
C ASN A 47 9.04 23.85 0.20
N ILE A 48 9.23 24.35 -1.03
CA ILE A 48 10.18 25.43 -1.33
C ILE A 48 9.80 26.69 -0.58
N LEU A 49 8.54 27.14 -0.68
CA LEU A 49 8.08 28.34 0.02
C LEU A 49 8.26 28.21 1.53
N ASN A 50 8.01 27.03 2.10
CA ASN A 50 8.19 26.75 3.52
C ASN A 50 9.67 26.89 3.99
N GLN A 51 10.66 26.76 3.10
CA GLN A 51 12.06 27.05 3.43
C GLN A 51 12.36 28.55 3.48
N PHE A 52 11.64 29.35 2.68
CA PHE A 52 11.83 30.80 2.58
C PHE A 52 10.99 31.59 3.56
N VAL A 53 9.82 31.05 3.94
CA VAL A 53 9.08 31.56 5.09
C VAL A 53 9.94 31.23 6.29
N ASP A 54 10.73 32.21 6.72
CA ASP A 54 11.52 32.14 7.95
C ASP A 54 10.58 31.57 9.02
N MET A 55 10.81 30.30 9.39
CA MET A 55 10.04 29.63 10.44
C MET A 55 10.26 30.31 11.80
N GLY A 56 10.95 31.45 11.80
CA GLY A 56 10.96 32.42 12.85
C GLY A 56 11.93 31.91 13.87
N SER A 57 13.12 32.49 13.81
CA SER A 57 14.01 32.73 14.95
C SER A 57 13.32 32.90 16.32
N THR A 58 12.03 33.21 16.40
CA THR A 58 11.21 33.32 17.62
C THR A 58 10.52 32.04 18.13
N LYS A 59 10.44 30.92 17.38
CA LYS A 59 9.66 29.73 17.83
C LYS A 59 10.47 28.49 18.22
N MET A 60 11.68 28.30 17.70
CA MET A 60 12.56 27.21 18.18
C MET A 60 13.17 27.47 19.57
N GLN A 61 13.07 28.69 20.09
CA GLN A 61 13.47 29.01 21.47
C GLN A 61 12.61 28.28 22.53
N TYR A 62 11.40 27.84 22.15
CA TYR A 62 10.54 27.00 22.99
C TYR A 62 10.73 25.50 22.77
N SER A 63 11.61 25.11 21.85
CA SER A 63 12.09 23.74 21.88
C SER A 63 13.06 23.66 23.06
N PRO A 64 12.76 22.89 24.11
CA PRO A 64 13.77 22.53 25.09
C PRO A 64 14.86 21.78 24.33
N LYS A 65 15.92 21.40 25.04
CA LYS A 65 16.94 20.47 24.55
C LYS A 65 16.29 19.09 24.28
N ASN A 66 15.41 19.01 23.28
CA ASN A 66 14.57 17.87 22.99
C ASN A 66 15.38 16.97 22.08
N TRP A 67 16.00 15.99 22.72
CA TRP A 67 16.93 15.02 22.13
C TRP A 67 16.34 14.20 20.98
N PHE A 68 15.03 14.25 20.76
CA PHE A 68 14.36 13.53 19.68
C PHE A 68 13.84 14.44 18.55
N ILE A 69 13.92 15.77 18.69
CA ILE A 69 13.44 16.66 17.62
C ILE A 69 14.39 16.55 16.43
N PRO A 70 13.86 16.18 15.24
CA PRO A 70 14.59 16.32 14.01
C PRO A 70 15.12 17.74 13.88
N GLY A 71 16.44 17.89 13.73
CA GLY A 71 17.02 19.17 13.31
C GLY A 71 16.40 19.66 12.00
N GLN A 72 16.65 20.92 11.63
CA GLN A 72 16.14 21.48 10.38
C GLN A 72 16.53 20.64 9.15
N GLU A 73 17.61 19.86 9.24
CA GLU A 73 18.07 18.96 8.18
C GLU A 73 17.11 17.80 7.94
N MET A 74 16.27 17.40 8.88
CA MET A 74 15.26 16.37 8.59
C MET A 74 14.13 16.89 7.71
N PHE A 75 13.97 18.20 7.55
CA PHE A 75 13.10 18.73 6.50
C PHE A 75 13.63 18.41 5.09
N PHE A 76 14.91 17.99 4.94
CA PHE A 76 15.43 17.46 3.68
C PHE A 76 14.78 16.13 3.27
N VAL A 77 14.20 15.37 4.21
CA VAL A 77 13.49 14.12 3.86
C VAL A 77 12.29 14.41 2.96
N TRP A 78 11.61 15.55 3.14
CA TRP A 78 10.54 15.99 2.25
C TRP A 78 11.02 16.19 0.81
N TRP A 79 12.19 16.83 0.64
CA TRP A 79 12.79 17.02 -0.67
C TRP A 79 13.11 15.69 -1.37
N ILE A 80 13.65 14.72 -0.62
CA ILE A 80 13.91 13.39 -1.15
C ILE A 80 12.60 12.73 -1.59
N LEU A 81 11.54 12.81 -0.77
CA LEU A 81 10.24 12.24 -1.09
C LEU A 81 9.61 12.90 -2.32
N ASP A 82 9.67 14.22 -2.43
CA ASP A 82 9.17 14.98 -3.59
C ASP A 82 9.88 14.53 -4.87
N VAL A 83 11.21 14.42 -4.85
CA VAL A 83 12.00 13.93 -5.99
C VAL A 83 11.60 12.51 -6.36
N ILE A 84 11.41 11.63 -5.38
CA ILE A 84 10.97 10.25 -5.59
C ILE A 84 9.56 10.20 -6.21
N PHE A 85 8.63 11.07 -5.78
CA PHE A 85 7.30 11.18 -6.38
C PHE A 85 7.33 11.75 -7.80
N ILE A 86 8.24 12.67 -8.10
CA ILE A 86 8.48 13.13 -9.47
C ILE A 86 8.91 11.94 -10.34
N PHE A 87 9.84 11.11 -9.87
CA PHE A 87 10.24 9.90 -10.60
C PHE A 87 9.10 8.89 -10.77
N PHE A 88 8.20 8.76 -9.79
CA PHE A 88 6.98 7.96 -9.94
C PHE A 88 6.09 8.48 -11.08
N ILE A 89 5.86 9.80 -11.16
CA ILE A 89 5.07 10.39 -12.24
C ILE A 89 5.76 10.19 -13.59
N LEU A 90 7.06 10.44 -13.68
CA LEU A 90 7.82 10.20 -14.91
C LEU A 90 7.74 8.72 -15.32
N PHE A 91 7.84 7.80 -14.38
CA PHE A 91 7.64 6.37 -14.64
C PHE A 91 6.24 6.09 -15.21
N LEU A 92 5.17 6.67 -14.65
CA LEU A 92 3.83 6.51 -15.19
C LEU A 92 3.66 7.11 -16.60
N VAL A 93 4.34 8.21 -16.90
CA VAL A 93 4.31 8.86 -18.22
C VAL A 93 5.06 8.04 -19.26
N PHE A 94 6.25 7.53 -18.92
CA PHE A 94 7.14 6.85 -19.87
C PHE A 94 6.90 5.34 -19.97
N THR A 95 6.16 4.73 -19.05
CA THR A 95 5.87 3.29 -19.16
C THR A 95 4.94 3.01 -20.35
N GLN A 96 5.40 2.15 -21.25
CA GLN A 96 4.63 1.72 -22.43
C GLN A 96 3.57 0.68 -22.08
N ASP A 97 3.73 -0.02 -20.95
CA ASP A 97 2.76 -1.00 -20.45
C ASP A 97 1.51 -0.29 -19.91
N THR A 98 0.47 -0.24 -20.75
CA THR A 98 -0.81 0.39 -20.46
C THR A 98 -1.53 -0.29 -19.28
N GLN A 99 -1.37 -1.60 -19.10
CA GLN A 99 -2.04 -2.36 -18.05
C GLN A 99 -1.41 -2.08 -16.68
N THR A 100 -0.08 -2.05 -16.59
CA THR A 100 0.64 -1.69 -15.37
C THR A 100 0.36 -0.25 -14.95
N ARG A 101 0.37 0.68 -15.91
CA ARG A 101 -0.01 2.07 -15.69
C ARG A 101 -1.44 2.20 -15.14
N ARG A 102 -2.41 1.54 -15.79
CA ARG A 102 -3.84 1.56 -15.38
C ARG A 102 -4.02 1.00 -13.97
N ARG A 103 -3.37 -0.13 -13.65
CA ARG A 103 -3.43 -0.73 -12.31
C ARG A 103 -2.84 0.19 -11.24
N ALA A 104 -1.68 0.79 -11.48
CA ALA A 104 -1.08 1.72 -10.54
C ALA A 104 -1.95 2.96 -10.32
N VAL A 105 -2.42 3.59 -11.40
CA VAL A 105 -3.23 4.82 -11.35
C VAL A 105 -4.56 4.57 -10.61
N SER A 106 -5.30 3.54 -10.98
CA SER A 106 -6.62 3.23 -10.38
C SER A 106 -6.55 2.93 -8.88
N ARG A 107 -5.46 2.31 -8.41
CA ARG A 107 -5.25 1.99 -6.99
C ARG A 107 -4.95 3.20 -6.12
N VAL A 108 -4.31 4.23 -6.71
CA VAL A 108 -3.81 5.43 -6.02
C VAL A 108 -4.79 6.62 -6.14
N TYR A 109 -5.60 6.63 -7.21
CA TYR A 109 -6.30 7.81 -7.74
C TYR A 109 -6.90 8.76 -6.72
N ILE A 110 -7.92 8.32 -5.99
CA ILE A 110 -8.68 9.24 -5.16
C ILE A 110 -7.95 9.63 -3.88
N PHE A 111 -7.04 8.78 -3.39
CA PHE A 111 -6.42 8.96 -2.09
C PHE A 111 -5.18 9.83 -2.13
N PHE A 112 -4.43 9.83 -3.23
CA PHE A 112 -3.19 10.59 -3.29
C PHE A 112 -3.40 12.11 -3.26
N PRO A 113 -4.36 12.71 -4.00
CA PRO A 113 -4.70 14.12 -3.84
C PRO A 113 -5.19 14.45 -2.42
N ILE A 114 -5.94 13.54 -1.79
CA ILE A 114 -6.39 13.70 -0.39
C ILE A 114 -5.17 13.73 0.55
N CYS A 115 -4.21 12.84 0.37
CA CYS A 115 -2.96 12.87 1.14
C CYS A 115 -2.24 14.22 0.96
N ILE A 116 -2.12 14.72 -0.25
CA ILE A 116 -1.45 16.02 -0.51
C ILE A 116 -2.17 17.16 0.20
N VAL A 117 -3.50 17.22 0.13
CA VAL A 117 -4.28 18.26 0.85
C VAL A 117 -4.07 18.15 2.35
N LEU A 118 -4.12 16.94 2.92
CA LEU A 118 -3.88 16.74 4.35
C LEU A 118 -2.47 17.11 4.77
N ASP A 119 -1.47 16.86 3.92
CA ASP A 119 -0.08 17.23 4.17
C ASP A 119 0.13 18.74 4.17
N ILE A 120 -0.49 19.44 3.22
CA ILE A 120 -0.53 20.90 3.17
C ILE A 120 -1.19 21.46 4.44
N VAL A 121 -2.34 20.91 4.85
CA VAL A 121 -3.03 21.31 6.09
C VAL A 121 -2.15 21.08 7.31
N HIS A 122 -1.46 19.94 7.39
CA HIS A 122 -0.51 19.65 8.44
C HIS A 122 0.61 20.70 8.49
N MET A 123 1.20 21.05 7.34
CA MET A 123 2.26 22.06 7.26
C MET A 123 1.78 23.43 7.76
N PHE A 124 0.59 23.88 7.34
CA PHE A 124 0.03 25.16 7.80
C PHE A 124 -0.28 25.17 9.30
N LEU A 125 -0.82 24.08 9.85
CA LEU A 125 -1.05 23.96 11.30
C LEU A 125 0.26 24.01 12.09
N TRP A 126 1.31 23.38 11.55
CA TRP A 126 2.66 23.44 12.13
C TRP A 126 3.21 24.87 12.13
N GLN A 127 3.17 25.56 10.99
CA GLN A 127 3.59 26.97 10.85
C GLN A 127 2.80 27.91 11.77
N ALA A 128 1.49 27.68 11.91
CA ALA A 128 0.62 28.44 12.80
C ALA A 128 0.89 28.18 14.30
N GLY A 129 1.80 27.25 14.65
CA GLY A 129 2.08 26.86 16.03
C GLY A 129 0.92 26.09 16.68
N LYS A 130 0.00 25.56 15.88
CA LYS A 130 -1.19 24.83 16.32
C LYS A 130 -0.88 23.33 16.48
N ILE A 131 0.19 23.03 17.23
CA ILE A 131 0.78 21.68 17.38
C ILE A 131 -0.25 20.63 17.85
N LYS A 132 -1.19 21.00 18.74
CA LYS A 132 -2.23 20.05 19.20
C LYS A 132 -3.11 19.52 18.06
N TYR A 133 -3.33 20.34 17.04
CA TYR A 133 -4.23 20.02 15.94
C TYR A 133 -3.55 19.27 14.80
N THR A 134 -2.22 19.20 14.77
CA THR A 134 -1.45 18.54 13.70
C THR A 134 -1.60 17.01 13.71
N LEU A 135 -1.98 16.43 14.86
CA LEU A 135 -2.28 15.00 14.99
C LEU A 135 -3.47 14.56 14.14
N ILE A 136 -4.45 15.44 13.91
CA ILE A 136 -5.65 15.12 13.12
C ILE A 136 -5.28 14.83 11.65
N PRO A 137 -4.66 15.76 10.89
CA PRO A 137 -4.28 15.48 9.52
C PRO A 137 -3.24 14.36 9.41
N LEU A 138 -2.32 14.21 10.39
CA LEU A 138 -1.35 13.10 10.38
C LEU A 138 -2.01 11.72 10.55
N THR A 139 -3.02 11.62 11.40
CA THR A 139 -3.77 10.37 11.56
C THR A 139 -4.54 10.03 10.28
N LEU A 140 -5.18 11.03 9.65
CA LEU A 140 -5.84 10.84 8.37
C LEU A 140 -4.85 10.48 7.26
N LEU A 141 -3.70 11.14 7.19
CA LEU A 141 -2.59 10.81 6.28
C LEU A 141 -2.15 9.36 6.46
N LEU A 142 -2.00 8.91 7.71
CA LEU A 142 -1.61 7.53 7.99
C LEU A 142 -2.65 6.54 7.45
N VAL A 143 -3.94 6.81 7.64
CA VAL A 143 -5.03 5.97 7.12
C VAL A 143 -5.05 5.96 5.59
N PHE A 144 -4.99 7.12 4.95
CA PHE A 144 -5.05 7.21 3.49
C PHE A 144 -3.80 6.64 2.81
N THR A 145 -2.61 6.98 3.28
CA THR A 145 -1.36 6.41 2.77
C THR A 145 -1.28 4.91 3.06
N GLY A 146 -1.71 4.45 4.23
CA GLY A 146 -1.84 3.02 4.53
C GLY A 146 -2.80 2.31 3.56
N THR A 147 -3.91 2.96 3.20
CA THR A 147 -4.87 2.43 2.23
C THR A 147 -4.26 2.36 0.82
N ILE A 148 -3.56 3.40 0.37
CA ILE A 148 -2.82 3.39 -0.91
C ILE A 148 -1.82 2.23 -0.92
N TYR A 149 -1.03 2.12 0.15
CA TYR A 149 -0.02 1.10 0.29
C TYR A 149 -0.64 -0.31 0.19
N ILE A 150 -1.70 -0.60 0.94
CA ILE A 150 -2.41 -1.90 0.86
C ILE A 150 -2.99 -2.13 -0.55
N ARG A 151 -3.61 -1.12 -1.16
CA ARG A 151 -4.21 -1.23 -2.50
C ARG A 151 -3.19 -1.49 -3.59
N LEU A 152 -1.99 -0.92 -3.49
CA LEU A 152 -0.89 -1.19 -4.43
C LEU A 152 -0.47 -2.66 -4.43
N GLY A 153 -0.85 -3.45 -3.42
CA GLY A 153 -0.49 -4.86 -3.34
C GLY A 153 0.95 -5.09 -2.86
N THR A 154 1.60 -4.03 -2.38
CA THR A 154 2.90 -4.08 -1.68
C THR A 154 2.81 -5.02 -0.47
N MET A 155 1.69 -5.00 0.24
CA MET A 155 1.36 -5.95 1.28
C MET A 155 1.08 -7.29 0.60
N GLY A 156 2.01 -8.24 0.74
CA GLY A 156 1.91 -9.54 0.09
C GLY A 156 0.51 -10.12 0.28
N ARG A 157 -0.32 -10.10 -0.78
CA ARG A 157 -1.73 -10.50 -0.75
C ARG A 157 -1.90 -11.88 -0.14
N TRP A 158 -0.85 -12.71 -0.21
CA TRP A 158 -0.73 -13.97 0.49
C TRP A 158 -1.04 -13.92 1.99
N ARG A 159 -0.59 -12.90 2.76
CA ARG A 159 -0.92 -12.83 4.20
C ARG A 159 -2.36 -12.42 4.45
N LEU A 160 -2.92 -11.55 3.61
CA LEU A 160 -4.34 -11.18 3.67
C LEU A 160 -5.21 -12.37 3.27
N LYS A 161 -4.81 -13.12 2.23
CA LYS A 161 -5.39 -14.41 1.85
C LYS A 161 -5.26 -15.44 2.96
N GLN A 162 -4.12 -15.52 3.67
CA GLN A 162 -3.96 -16.42 4.82
C GLN A 162 -4.83 -16.00 6.00
N GLY A 163 -4.94 -14.71 6.31
CA GLY A 163 -5.84 -14.21 7.34
C GLY A 163 -7.30 -14.52 7.02
N ILE A 164 -7.72 -14.28 5.78
CA ILE A 164 -9.06 -14.64 5.29
C ILE A 164 -9.26 -16.15 5.32
N ALA A 165 -8.28 -16.95 4.88
CA ALA A 165 -8.34 -18.40 4.90
C ALA A 165 -8.43 -18.94 6.32
N TRP A 166 -7.68 -18.36 7.26
CA TRP A 166 -7.72 -18.71 8.68
C TRP A 166 -9.08 -18.34 9.30
N ILE A 167 -9.64 -17.16 9.00
CA ILE A 167 -10.99 -16.77 9.43
C ILE A 167 -12.04 -17.75 8.86
N ARG A 168 -11.91 -18.15 7.58
CA ARG A 168 -12.79 -19.17 6.98
C ARG A 168 -12.66 -20.51 7.68
N GLN A 169 -11.44 -20.93 8.05
CA GLN A 169 -11.21 -22.16 8.82
C GLN A 169 -11.83 -22.08 10.21
N LEU A 170 -11.69 -20.95 10.92
CA LEU A 170 -12.34 -20.76 12.22
C LEU A 170 -13.86 -20.81 12.11
N ARG A 171 -14.43 -20.21 11.06
CA ARG A 171 -15.87 -20.24 10.81
C ARG A 171 -16.35 -21.67 10.55
N ARG A 172 -15.62 -22.45 9.74
CA ARG A 172 -15.92 -23.89 9.51
C ARG A 172 -15.87 -24.70 10.80
N LYS A 173 -14.87 -24.49 11.66
CA LYS A 173 -14.80 -25.16 12.98
C LYS A 173 -15.98 -24.79 13.89
N LYS A 174 -16.47 -23.55 13.81
CA LYS A 174 -17.66 -23.14 14.55
C LYS A 174 -18.92 -23.86 14.03
N TYR A 175 -19.11 -23.93 12.71
CA TYR A 175 -20.25 -24.66 12.12
C TYR A 175 -20.21 -26.16 12.45
N GLN A 176 -19.05 -26.82 12.39
CA GLN A 176 -18.92 -28.24 12.75
C GLN A 176 -19.21 -28.52 14.24
N ASN A 177 -18.96 -27.55 15.12
CA ASN A 177 -19.33 -27.67 16.53
C ASN A 177 -20.83 -27.40 16.76
N ASP A 178 -21.44 -26.54 15.95
CA ASP A 178 -22.87 -26.25 16.02
C ASP A 178 -23.73 -27.35 15.37
N GLU A 179 -23.22 -28.11 14.37
CA GLU A 179 -23.86 -29.32 13.83
C GLU A 179 -23.94 -30.47 14.84
N ARG A 180 -23.15 -30.44 15.92
CA ARG A 180 -23.35 -31.33 17.08
C ARG A 180 -24.45 -30.85 18.03
N SER A 181 -25.05 -29.69 17.77
CA SER A 181 -26.20 -29.15 18.49
C SER A 181 -27.46 -29.32 17.63
N ASP A 182 -27.86 -30.57 17.42
CA ASP A 182 -29.04 -31.06 16.67
C ASP A 182 -30.42 -30.57 17.17
N GLN A 183 -30.51 -29.43 17.87
CA GLN A 183 -31.76 -28.91 18.45
C GLN A 183 -31.93 -27.39 18.36
N ASN A 184 -31.33 -26.70 17.39
CA ASN A 184 -31.60 -25.27 17.21
C ASN A 184 -32.30 -24.97 15.86
N PRO A 185 -33.60 -24.64 15.84
CA PRO A 185 -34.38 -24.46 14.60
C PRO A 185 -33.99 -23.23 13.74
N LYS A 186 -32.93 -22.49 14.10
CA LYS A 186 -32.43 -21.36 13.31
C LYS A 186 -31.66 -21.75 12.03
N TYR A 187 -31.35 -23.04 11.83
CA TYR A 187 -30.57 -23.50 10.68
C TYR A 187 -31.38 -23.77 9.40
N TYR A 188 -32.72 -23.77 9.46
CA TYR A 188 -33.54 -23.96 8.26
C TYR A 188 -33.46 -22.79 7.27
N PHE A 189 -33.22 -21.56 7.75
CA PHE A 189 -33.24 -20.37 6.88
C PHE A 189 -31.99 -20.20 6.01
N ALA A 190 -30.85 -20.80 6.40
CA ALA A 190 -29.60 -20.71 5.62
C ALA A 190 -29.58 -21.70 4.45
N ASN A 191 -30.09 -22.92 4.67
CA ASN A 191 -30.23 -23.91 3.60
C ASN A 191 -31.34 -23.55 2.60
N ASP A 192 -32.42 -22.91 3.04
CA ASP A 192 -33.45 -22.41 2.12
C ASP A 192 -32.93 -21.32 1.17
N LEU A 193 -31.94 -20.52 1.59
CA LEU A 193 -31.36 -19.49 0.72
C LEU A 193 -30.40 -20.09 -0.32
N GLU A 194 -29.66 -21.14 0.05
CA GLU A 194 -28.77 -21.87 -0.86
C GLU A 194 -29.60 -22.64 -1.90
N ASN A 195 -30.64 -23.36 -1.45
CA ASN A 195 -31.61 -24.01 -2.34
C ASN A 195 -32.35 -23.02 -3.22
N PHE A 196 -32.70 -21.82 -2.73
CA PHE A 196 -33.38 -20.79 -3.54
C PHE A 196 -32.47 -20.26 -4.66
N ILE A 197 -31.16 -20.10 -4.41
CA ILE A 197 -30.20 -19.67 -5.43
C ILE A 197 -30.01 -20.80 -6.47
N GLU A 198 -29.93 -22.05 -6.03
CA GLU A 198 -29.78 -23.23 -6.90
C GLU A 198 -31.03 -23.44 -7.78
N THR A 199 -32.23 -23.23 -7.22
CA THR A 199 -33.50 -23.30 -7.98
C THR A 199 -33.66 -22.14 -8.98
N GLN A 200 -33.03 -20.98 -8.72
CA GLN A 200 -33.02 -19.85 -9.67
C GLN A 200 -32.02 -20.05 -10.80
N SER A 201 -30.89 -20.74 -10.57
CA SER A 201 -29.97 -21.10 -11.67
C SER A 201 -30.55 -22.19 -12.56
N GLU A 202 -31.21 -23.21 -11.99
CA GLU A 202 -31.83 -24.30 -12.78
C GLU A 202 -32.98 -23.82 -13.70
N ASN A 203 -33.74 -22.79 -13.27
CA ASN A 203 -34.82 -22.24 -14.10
C ASN A 203 -34.32 -21.27 -15.19
N GLN A 204 -33.05 -20.85 -15.16
CA GLN A 204 -32.47 -19.99 -16.19
C GLN A 204 -31.97 -20.78 -17.41
N ASP A 205 -31.66 -22.08 -17.24
CA ASP A 205 -31.15 -22.95 -18.30
C ASP A 205 -32.24 -23.66 -19.12
N GLN A 206 -33.49 -23.69 -18.64
CA GLN A 206 -34.60 -24.32 -19.39
C GLN A 206 -35.14 -23.49 -20.57
N ASN A 207 -34.58 -22.31 -20.87
CA ASN A 207 -35.07 -21.44 -21.95
C ASN A 207 -34.12 -21.31 -23.16
N SER A 208 -33.07 -22.12 -23.25
CA SER A 208 -32.25 -22.25 -24.47
C SER A 208 -32.30 -23.67 -25.01
N GLY A 209 -33.45 -24.03 -25.59
CA GLY A 209 -33.57 -25.21 -26.45
C GLY A 209 -32.64 -25.08 -27.66
N ILE A 210 -31.43 -25.61 -27.54
CA ILE A 210 -30.54 -25.91 -28.64
C ILE A 210 -30.19 -27.38 -28.48
N ASP A 211 -30.80 -28.22 -29.32
CA ASP A 211 -30.41 -29.62 -29.50
C ASP A 211 -28.91 -29.67 -29.83
N LEU A 212 -28.10 -30.11 -28.87
CA LEU A 212 -26.71 -30.47 -29.07
C LEU A 212 -26.58 -31.97 -28.80
N ASP A 213 -26.03 -32.66 -29.80
CA ASP A 213 -25.78 -34.09 -29.84
C ASP A 213 -25.03 -34.58 -28.58
N ASP A 214 -25.55 -35.68 -28.03
CA ASP A 214 -25.01 -36.53 -26.97
C ASP A 214 -23.59 -37.02 -27.28
N ASP A 215 -22.71 -36.90 -26.29
CA ASP A 215 -21.61 -37.84 -25.92
C ASP A 215 -20.38 -37.14 -25.30
N LYS A 216 -20.56 -36.04 -24.55
CA LYS A 216 -19.58 -35.62 -23.54
C LYS A 216 -20.27 -35.18 -22.25
N PRO A 217 -19.87 -35.70 -21.07
CA PRO A 217 -20.44 -35.28 -19.80
C PRO A 217 -20.14 -33.79 -19.56
N GLU A 218 -21.19 -32.97 -19.51
CA GLU A 218 -21.13 -31.51 -19.36
C GLU A 218 -20.36 -31.08 -18.10
N ASP A 219 -20.37 -31.90 -17.06
CA ASP A 219 -19.68 -31.67 -15.79
C ASP A 219 -18.15 -31.61 -15.94
N ALA A 220 -17.59 -32.30 -16.93
CA ALA A 220 -16.15 -32.29 -17.20
C ALA A 220 -15.70 -31.04 -17.95
N ILE A 221 -16.59 -30.41 -18.72
CA ILE A 221 -16.31 -29.17 -19.47
C ILE A 221 -16.38 -27.96 -18.53
N LEU A 222 -17.33 -27.94 -17.60
CA LEU A 222 -17.43 -26.91 -16.56
C LEU A 222 -16.23 -26.91 -15.61
N LEU A 223 -15.71 -28.08 -15.22
CA LEU A 223 -14.52 -28.17 -14.37
C LEU A 223 -13.22 -27.80 -15.10
N ASP A 224 -13.14 -28.02 -16.42
CA ASP A 224 -11.98 -27.61 -17.22
C ASP A 224 -12.03 -26.11 -17.53
N GLU A 225 -13.20 -25.54 -17.85
CA GLU A 225 -13.37 -24.08 -17.98
C GLU A 225 -13.16 -23.34 -16.65
N MET A 226 -13.55 -23.93 -15.51
CA MET A 226 -13.24 -23.38 -14.19
C MET A 226 -11.76 -23.49 -13.82
N ASN A 227 -11.02 -24.47 -14.35
CA ASN A 227 -9.58 -24.61 -14.14
C ASN A 227 -8.73 -23.77 -15.14
N VAL A 228 -9.26 -23.44 -16.32
CA VAL A 228 -8.58 -22.62 -17.35
C VAL A 228 -8.60 -21.12 -17.03
N ALA A 229 -9.51 -20.65 -16.17
CA ALA A 229 -9.66 -19.20 -15.89
C ALA A 229 -8.77 -18.66 -14.75
N TYR A 230 -7.98 -19.50 -14.08
CA TYR A 230 -7.03 -19.04 -13.05
C TYR A 230 -5.59 -19.10 -13.57
N GLU A 231 -5.33 -18.49 -14.73
CA GLU A 231 -3.95 -18.07 -15.02
C GLU A 231 -3.50 -17.22 -13.83
N PRO A 232 -2.49 -17.66 -13.06
CA PRO A 232 -2.01 -16.87 -11.94
C PRO A 232 -1.48 -15.58 -12.54
N GLU A 233 -2.29 -14.52 -12.46
CA GLU A 233 -1.93 -13.16 -12.86
C GLU A 233 -0.48 -12.99 -12.43
N PRO A 234 0.48 -12.79 -13.34
CA PRO A 234 1.88 -12.70 -12.95
C PRO A 234 2.02 -11.46 -12.06
N ASP A 235 1.84 -11.67 -10.75
CA ASP A 235 1.79 -10.69 -9.67
C ASP A 235 3.24 -10.28 -9.33
N TYR A 236 4.05 -10.13 -10.37
CA TYR A 236 5.46 -9.80 -10.29
C TYR A 236 5.60 -8.37 -10.76
N ALA A 237 5.54 -7.46 -9.79
CA ALA A 237 6.01 -6.11 -9.99
C ALA A 237 7.45 -6.19 -10.53
N SER A 238 7.65 -5.69 -11.74
CA SER A 238 8.97 -5.52 -12.32
C SER A 238 9.89 -4.75 -11.36
N TRP A 239 11.22 -4.81 -11.57
CA TRP A 239 12.13 -3.98 -10.78
C TRP A 239 11.77 -2.49 -10.87
N GLY A 240 11.31 -2.04 -12.04
CA GLY A 240 10.78 -0.71 -12.24
C GLY A 240 9.55 -0.43 -11.36
N GLU A 241 8.57 -1.32 -11.34
CA GLU A 241 7.40 -1.14 -10.45
C GLU A 241 7.75 -1.19 -8.96
N LEU A 242 8.71 -2.03 -8.55
CA LEU A 242 9.15 -2.01 -7.16
C LEU A 242 9.76 -0.65 -6.80
N LEU A 243 10.69 -0.16 -7.61
CA LEU A 243 11.45 1.05 -7.28
C LEU A 243 10.61 2.31 -7.45
N PHE A 244 9.85 2.40 -8.53
CA PHE A 244 9.14 3.62 -8.91
C PHE A 244 7.67 3.63 -8.51
N VAL A 245 7.02 2.48 -8.29
CA VAL A 245 5.64 2.44 -7.81
C VAL A 245 5.59 2.11 -6.33
N HIS A 246 6.29 1.09 -5.84
CA HIS A 246 6.16 0.66 -4.44
C HIS A 246 7.04 1.50 -3.50
N GLY A 247 8.27 1.77 -3.90
CA GLY A 247 9.27 2.54 -3.14
C GLY A 247 8.75 3.89 -2.61
N PRO A 248 8.21 4.79 -3.46
CA PRO A 248 7.71 6.09 -3.03
C PRO A 248 6.69 5.99 -1.89
N PHE A 249 5.67 5.16 -2.04
CA PHE A 249 4.61 5.05 -1.04
C PHE A 249 5.06 4.33 0.22
N SER A 250 6.03 3.41 0.12
CA SER A 250 6.65 2.76 1.28
C SER A 250 7.45 3.76 2.12
N LEU A 251 8.30 4.56 1.47
CA LEU A 251 9.07 5.62 2.12
C LEU A 251 8.14 6.69 2.70
N PHE A 252 7.11 7.10 1.95
CA PHE A 252 6.13 8.06 2.42
C PHE A 252 5.35 7.55 3.64
N LEU A 253 4.87 6.30 3.62
CA LEU A 253 4.19 5.70 4.77
C LEU A 253 5.11 5.64 6.00
N SER A 254 6.36 5.20 5.81
CA SER A 254 7.37 5.16 6.88
C SER A 254 7.65 6.55 7.48
N TRP A 255 7.69 7.58 6.63
CA TRP A 255 7.82 8.97 7.04
C TRP A 255 6.61 9.49 7.82
N ILE A 256 5.39 9.25 7.35
CA ILE A 256 4.17 9.67 8.06
C ILE A 256 4.08 9.03 9.45
N ILE A 257 4.45 7.75 9.59
CA ILE A 257 4.50 7.07 10.91
C ILE A 257 5.52 7.76 11.82
N THR A 258 6.69 8.09 11.29
CA THR A 258 7.74 8.80 12.03
C THR A 258 7.28 10.19 12.47
N LEU A 259 6.63 10.94 11.58
CA LEU A 259 6.05 12.25 11.88
C LEU A 259 4.95 12.18 12.93
N LEU A 260 4.11 11.15 12.90
CA LEU A 260 3.07 10.97 13.90
C LEU A 260 3.68 10.76 15.29
N LEU A 261 4.67 9.87 15.42
CA LEU A 261 5.40 9.67 16.68
C LEU A 261 6.05 10.97 17.17
N PHE A 262 6.67 11.70 16.25
CA PHE A 262 7.27 12.99 16.54
C PHE A 262 6.24 14.02 17.04
N ASN A 263 5.09 14.11 16.37
CA ASN A 263 4.04 15.05 16.76
C ASN A 263 3.39 14.67 18.10
N ILE A 264 3.26 13.38 18.41
CA ILE A 264 2.79 12.94 19.74
C ILE A 264 3.73 13.45 20.83
N LEU A 265 5.05 13.36 20.63
CA LEU A 265 6.02 13.91 21.57
C LEU A 265 5.87 15.43 21.71
N MET A 266 5.73 16.14 20.59
CA MET A 266 5.64 17.60 20.59
C MET A 266 4.34 18.10 21.23
N VAL A 267 3.22 17.41 21.01
CA VAL A 267 1.96 17.67 21.71
C VAL A 267 2.10 17.39 23.20
N SER A 268 2.72 16.26 23.58
CA SER A 268 2.95 15.91 24.99
C SER A 268 3.77 17.00 25.68
N TYR A 269 4.84 17.46 25.05
CA TYR A 269 5.68 18.55 25.56
C TYR A 269 4.92 19.87 25.70
N HIS A 270 4.13 20.22 24.68
CA HIS A 270 3.35 21.45 24.67
C HIS A 270 2.21 21.45 25.70
N VAL A 271 1.70 20.28 26.08
CA VAL A 271 0.68 20.14 27.14
C VAL A 271 1.31 20.21 28.52
N ASP A 272 2.41 19.47 28.75
CA ASP A 272 3.15 19.47 30.01
C ASP A 272 4.66 19.33 29.77
N PRO A 273 5.42 20.44 29.87
CA PRO A 273 6.87 20.43 29.70
C PRO A 273 7.61 19.56 30.72
N HIS A 274 7.01 19.24 31.86
CA HIS A 274 7.61 18.46 32.94
C HIS A 274 7.25 16.97 32.91
N ASN A 275 6.43 16.54 31.95
CA ASN A 275 6.10 15.13 31.74
C ASN A 275 7.37 14.31 31.47
N TRP A 276 7.45 13.08 31.99
CA TRP A 276 8.56 12.16 31.72
C TRP A 276 8.86 11.97 30.22
N LEU A 277 7.86 12.11 29.33
CA LEU A 277 8.04 12.06 27.87
C LEU A 277 8.94 13.18 27.32
N SER A 278 9.02 14.34 27.99
CA SER A 278 9.92 15.44 27.61
C SER A 278 11.37 15.27 28.09
N THR A 279 11.62 14.26 28.93
CA THR A 279 12.94 14.01 29.52
C THR A 279 13.80 13.11 28.63
N LYS A 280 15.08 12.93 29.00
CA LYS A 280 15.99 11.98 28.33
C LYS A 280 15.39 10.58 28.25
N SER A 281 14.72 10.15 29.32
CA SER A 281 14.05 8.85 29.39
C SER A 281 12.92 8.73 28.37
N GLY A 282 12.16 9.81 28.15
CA GLY A 282 11.13 9.89 27.11
C GLY A 282 11.71 9.74 25.70
N CYS A 283 12.84 10.40 25.41
CA CYS A 283 13.55 10.25 24.13
C CYS A 283 14.02 8.81 23.90
N ILE A 284 14.64 8.19 24.90
CA ILE A 284 15.10 6.79 24.81
C ILE A 284 13.91 5.85 24.58
N PHE A 285 12.82 6.05 25.33
CA PHE A 285 11.59 5.29 25.16
C PHE A 285 11.05 5.41 23.73
N LEU A 286 11.04 6.61 23.15
CA LEU A 286 10.56 6.82 21.78
C LEU A 286 11.45 6.18 20.72
N ILE A 287 12.77 6.19 20.89
CA ILE A 287 13.71 5.46 20.02
C ILE A 287 13.37 3.96 20.04
N PHE A 288 13.14 3.38 21.22
CA PHE A 288 12.76 1.97 21.33
C PHE A 288 11.36 1.69 20.77
N LEU A 289 10.39 2.57 21.04
CA LEU A 289 9.03 2.44 20.51
C LEU A 289 9.03 2.50 18.98
N SER A 290 9.77 3.46 18.39
CA SER A 290 9.92 3.58 16.94
C SER A 290 10.61 2.35 16.35
N PHE A 291 11.59 1.78 17.05
CA PHE A 291 12.27 0.55 16.65
C PHE A 291 11.34 -0.66 16.67
N ILE A 292 10.52 -0.82 17.72
CA ILE A 292 9.53 -1.90 17.81
C ILE A 292 8.49 -1.78 16.70
N ILE A 293 7.97 -0.57 16.46
CA ILE A 293 7.03 -0.30 15.36
C ILE A 293 7.69 -0.68 14.02
N LEU A 294 8.94 -0.28 13.78
CA LEU A 294 9.65 -0.65 12.57
C LEU A 294 9.77 -2.17 12.41
N LEU A 295 10.19 -2.91 13.44
CA LEU A 295 10.30 -4.36 13.37
C LEU A 295 8.95 -5.01 13.06
N PHE A 296 7.87 -4.50 13.65
CA PHE A 296 6.51 -4.91 13.35
C PHE A 296 6.17 -4.66 11.87
N LEU A 297 6.40 -3.46 11.36
CA LEU A 297 6.15 -3.11 9.95
C LEU A 297 6.97 -3.99 8.99
N ILE A 298 8.26 -4.19 9.26
CA ILE A 298 9.12 -5.08 8.48
C ILE A 298 8.59 -6.51 8.49
N TYR A 299 8.18 -7.01 9.65
CA TYR A 299 7.64 -8.36 9.78
C TYR A 299 6.35 -8.54 8.97
N PHE A 300 5.45 -7.55 9.00
CA PHE A 300 4.16 -7.59 8.31
C PHE A 300 4.27 -7.37 6.81
N PHE A 301 5.02 -6.34 6.40
CA PHE A 301 5.07 -5.88 5.03
C PHE A 301 6.22 -6.51 4.23
N ARG A 302 7.34 -6.86 4.89
CA ARG A 302 8.56 -7.39 4.25
C ARG A 302 9.08 -6.51 3.11
N ASP A 303 8.81 -5.22 3.19
CA ASP A 303 9.20 -4.25 2.19
C ASP A 303 10.59 -3.67 2.56
N PRO A 304 11.57 -3.73 1.65
CA PRO A 304 12.93 -3.28 1.91
C PRO A 304 13.10 -1.77 2.04
N PHE A 305 12.12 -0.95 1.66
CA PHE A 305 12.24 0.51 1.72
C PHE A 305 11.85 1.11 3.07
N PHE A 306 10.95 0.49 3.83
CA PHE A 306 10.54 0.97 5.17
C PHE A 306 11.71 1.33 6.10
N PRO A 307 12.74 0.47 6.25
CA PRO A 307 13.86 0.75 7.15
C PRO A 307 14.62 2.04 6.84
N TRP A 308 14.59 2.52 5.61
CA TRP A 308 15.46 3.61 5.15
C TRP A 308 15.16 4.93 5.83
N ILE A 309 13.88 5.26 6.04
CA ILE A 309 13.49 6.47 6.79
C ILE A 309 13.97 6.39 8.24
N TYR A 310 13.84 5.21 8.88
CA TYR A 310 14.29 5.00 10.24
C TYR A 310 15.82 5.04 10.39
N LEU A 311 16.57 4.64 9.35
CA LEU A 311 18.02 4.85 9.32
C LEU A 311 18.36 6.35 9.37
N GLY A 312 17.66 7.17 8.58
CA GLY A 312 17.78 8.63 8.64
C GLY A 312 17.44 9.20 10.02
N LEU A 313 16.35 8.72 10.63
CA LEU A 313 15.90 9.11 11.97
C LEU A 313 16.97 8.83 13.04
N TYR A 314 17.51 7.62 13.07
CA TYR A 314 18.53 7.25 14.06
C TYR A 314 19.87 7.91 13.78
N LEU A 315 20.26 8.07 12.51
CA LEU A 315 21.46 8.81 12.15
C LEU A 315 21.39 10.26 12.63
N ASN A 316 20.25 10.92 12.43
CA ASN A 316 20.03 12.27 12.95
C ASN A 316 20.13 12.29 14.48
N SER A 317 19.49 11.33 15.16
CA SER A 317 19.57 11.19 16.62
C SER A 317 21.01 11.01 17.11
N ILE A 318 21.83 10.23 16.40
CA ILE A 318 23.27 10.05 16.70
C ILE A 318 24.04 11.36 16.53
N VAL A 319 23.79 12.09 15.45
CA VAL A 319 24.51 13.34 15.13
C VAL A 319 24.17 14.44 16.14
N TYR A 320 22.90 14.57 16.51
CA TYR A 320 22.42 15.65 17.39
C TYR A 320 22.68 15.41 18.87
N ASN A 321 22.73 14.15 19.30
CA ASN A 321 22.84 13.81 20.72
C ASN A 321 24.23 13.32 21.12
N ARG A 322 25.29 13.73 20.41
CA ARG A 322 26.69 13.33 20.70
C ARG A 322 27.12 13.58 22.14
N ASN A 323 26.58 14.61 22.79
CA ASN A 323 26.91 14.97 24.17
C ASN A 323 26.07 14.23 25.22
N GLU A 324 25.11 13.41 24.80
CA GLU A 324 24.13 12.75 25.66
C GLU A 324 24.29 11.24 25.50
N THR A 325 25.26 10.68 26.23
CA THR A 325 25.77 9.31 26.03
C THR A 325 24.67 8.25 25.98
N SER A 326 23.65 8.35 26.84
CA SER A 326 22.55 7.37 26.86
C SER A 326 21.71 7.40 25.58
N VAL A 327 21.27 8.58 25.13
CA VAL A 327 20.50 8.74 23.89
C VAL A 327 21.33 8.33 22.68
N PHE A 328 22.59 8.77 22.63
CA PHE A 328 23.54 8.43 21.57
C PHE A 328 23.71 6.91 21.43
N VAL A 329 24.01 6.21 22.54
CA VAL A 329 24.23 4.76 22.53
C VAL A 329 22.95 4.02 22.13
N SER A 330 21.78 4.41 22.64
CA SER A 330 20.50 3.81 22.24
C SER A 330 20.24 3.97 20.74
N ALA A 331 20.42 5.19 20.19
CA ALA A 331 20.23 5.45 18.76
C ALA A 331 21.24 4.66 17.91
N LEU A 332 22.50 4.57 18.33
CA LEU A 332 23.55 3.83 17.63
C LEU A 332 23.25 2.32 17.56
N ILE A 333 22.81 1.73 18.67
CA ILE A 333 22.42 0.31 18.71
C ILE A 333 21.25 0.06 17.75
N CYS A 334 20.19 0.86 17.83
CA CYS A 334 19.05 0.75 16.93
C CYS A 334 19.46 0.93 15.46
N PHE A 335 20.31 1.90 15.15
CA PHE A 335 20.82 2.15 13.79
C PHE A 335 21.55 0.93 13.23
N ILE A 336 22.48 0.33 13.98
CA ILE A 336 23.23 -0.85 13.54
C ILE A 336 22.29 -2.04 13.30
N ILE A 337 21.35 -2.29 14.21
CA ILE A 337 20.40 -3.39 14.04
C ILE A 337 19.52 -3.16 12.81
N VAL A 338 19.05 -1.93 12.57
CA VAL A 338 18.23 -1.62 11.40
C VAL A 338 19.01 -1.78 10.09
N ILE A 339 20.32 -1.48 10.05
CA ILE A 339 21.16 -1.77 8.88
C ILE A 339 21.15 -3.28 8.59
N ILE A 340 21.42 -4.10 9.60
CA ILE A 340 21.49 -5.55 9.45
C ILE A 340 20.14 -6.10 8.96
N VAL A 341 19.03 -5.68 9.59
CA VAL A 341 17.68 -6.10 9.21
C VAL A 341 17.34 -5.62 7.79
N SER A 342 17.71 -4.38 7.42
CA SER A 342 17.47 -3.83 6.09
C SER A 342 18.18 -4.65 5.00
N VAL A 343 19.47 -4.95 5.19
CA VAL A 343 20.24 -5.82 4.28
C VAL A 343 19.62 -7.21 4.18
N PHE A 344 19.20 -7.79 5.30
CA PHE A 344 18.57 -9.10 5.34
C PHE A 344 17.23 -9.13 4.58
N VAL A 345 16.36 -8.15 4.81
CA VAL A 345 15.06 -8.03 4.12
C VAL A 345 15.26 -7.78 2.63
N PHE A 346 16.21 -6.93 2.26
CA PHE A 346 16.58 -6.69 0.87
C PHE A 346 17.05 -7.97 0.18
N TRP A 347 17.94 -8.74 0.83
CA TRP A 347 18.44 -10.01 0.32
C TRP A 347 17.34 -11.07 0.17
N ILE A 348 16.44 -11.21 1.14
CA ILE A 348 15.28 -12.12 1.04
C ILE A 348 14.39 -11.70 -0.13
N SER A 349 14.13 -10.41 -0.28
CA SER A 349 13.30 -9.87 -1.35
C SER A 349 13.91 -10.15 -2.72
N PHE A 350 15.23 -9.99 -2.84
CA PHE A 350 15.99 -10.30 -4.05
C PHE A 350 15.93 -11.80 -4.39
N ARG A 351 16.22 -12.69 -3.41
CA ARG A 351 16.22 -14.14 -3.62
C ARG A 351 14.85 -14.67 -4.04
N LYS A 352 13.77 -14.19 -3.41
CA LYS A 352 12.40 -14.61 -3.77
C LYS A 352 12.05 -14.27 -5.22
N ARG A 353 12.48 -13.11 -5.70
CA ARG A 353 12.26 -12.69 -7.09
C ARG A 353 13.02 -13.56 -8.08
N LYS A 354 14.29 -13.86 -7.77
CA LYS A 354 15.11 -14.72 -8.62
C LYS A 354 14.47 -16.10 -8.81
N ARG A 355 14.08 -16.76 -7.71
CA ARG A 355 13.44 -18.09 -7.74
C ARG A 355 12.15 -18.09 -8.57
N ARG A 356 11.30 -17.08 -8.40
CA ARG A 356 10.04 -16.99 -9.16
C ARG A 356 10.26 -16.75 -10.65
N LYS A 357 11.28 -15.97 -11.02
CA LYS A 357 11.65 -15.80 -12.42
C LYS A 357 12.11 -17.14 -13.03
N GLU A 358 12.92 -17.89 -12.30
CA GLU A 358 13.36 -19.24 -12.69
C GLU A 358 12.16 -20.19 -12.85
N GLU A 359 11.22 -20.22 -11.90
CA GLU A 359 9.98 -21.01 -11.96
C GLU A 359 9.08 -20.60 -13.15
N SER A 360 8.93 -19.30 -13.43
CA SER A 360 8.14 -18.86 -14.59
C SER A 360 8.78 -19.24 -15.92
N MET A 361 10.12 -19.21 -16.00
CA MET A 361 10.85 -19.62 -17.19
C MET A 361 10.78 -21.13 -17.39
N SER A 362 10.84 -21.93 -16.31
CA SER A 362 10.69 -23.38 -16.42
C SER A 362 9.30 -23.79 -16.90
N LEU A 363 8.24 -23.14 -16.40
CA LEU A 363 6.87 -23.39 -16.87
C LEU A 363 6.67 -22.98 -18.34
N LEU A 364 7.32 -21.91 -18.79
CA LEU A 364 7.30 -21.53 -20.20
C LEU A 364 8.05 -22.54 -21.07
N ASN A 365 9.24 -22.97 -20.66
CA ASN A 365 9.99 -23.98 -21.41
C ASN A 365 9.22 -25.31 -21.50
N GLU A 366 8.57 -25.73 -20.42
CA GLU A 366 7.71 -26.92 -20.40
C GLU A 366 6.47 -26.76 -21.30
N LYS A 367 5.85 -25.57 -21.33
CA LYS A 367 4.67 -25.30 -22.16
C LYS A 367 4.99 -25.22 -23.66
N TYR A 368 6.21 -24.84 -24.02
CA TYR A 368 6.60 -24.56 -25.41
C TYR A 368 7.66 -25.53 -25.99
N ASP A 369 8.09 -26.55 -25.23
CA ASP A 369 9.14 -27.51 -25.63
C ASP A 369 10.39 -26.83 -26.23
N ILE A 370 10.85 -25.75 -25.58
CA ILE A 370 12.05 -24.97 -25.99
C ILE A 370 13.31 -25.47 -25.30
#